data_AF-A0A522D6F1-F1
#
_entry.id   AF-A0A522D6F1-F1
#
_cell.length_a   1.000
_cell.length_b   1.000
_cell.length_c   1.000
_cell.angle_alpha   90.00
_cell.angle_beta   90.00
_cell.angle_gamma   90.00
#
_symmetry.space_group_name_H-M   'P 1'
#
loop_
_entity.id
_entity.type
_entity.pdbx_description
1 polymer ?
#
loop_
_entity_poly.entity_id
_entity_poly.type
_entity_poly.pdbx_seq_one_letter_code
_entity_poly.pdbx_strand_id
1 'polypeptide(L)'
;MLRVVPVLLVAAMGLNGCGAAAPKGAIDSAARLLAAVLSGDKQAFEAQIDRPAVREDVRRQVTELAKATALDVEGGPSEFALDRMISPAAVRVVDRSGATLTAAPSPKQVAPLMRKVGGDRACLKDAGSQDCVLTFAKRKDHWRLVGMRAMDPTVHVAGD
;
A
#
# COMPACT_ATOMS: atom_id res chain seq x y z
N MET A 1 -1.48 60.33 24.38
CA MET A 1 -0.74 59.05 24.54
C MET A 1 -1.30 58.08 23.51
N LEU A 2 -0.57 57.86 22.40
CA LEU A 2 -1.00 57.05 21.25
C LEU A 2 -1.06 55.57 21.66
N ARG A 3 -2.24 54.95 21.54
CA ARG A 3 -2.42 53.50 21.69
C ARG A 3 -1.96 52.81 20.40
N VAL A 4 -0.79 52.19 20.46
CA VAL A 4 -0.26 51.34 19.38
C VAL A 4 -1.01 50.00 19.43
N VAL A 5 -1.79 49.71 18.39
CA VAL A 5 -2.48 48.43 18.21
C VAL A 5 -1.47 47.44 17.61
N PRO A 6 -1.18 46.29 18.25
CA PRO A 6 -0.31 45.28 17.66
C PRO A 6 -1.09 44.52 16.59
N VAL A 7 -0.63 44.63 15.35
CA VAL A 7 -1.09 43.79 14.23
C VAL A 7 -0.61 42.37 14.49
N LEU A 8 -1.55 41.46 14.82
CA LEU A 8 -1.29 40.02 14.86
C LEU A 8 -1.06 39.51 13.44
N LEU A 9 0.19 39.22 13.10
CA LEU A 9 0.55 38.42 11.93
C LEU A 9 0.17 36.95 12.19
N VAL A 10 -0.96 36.52 11.63
CA VAL A 10 -1.31 35.10 11.54
C VAL A 10 -0.52 34.51 10.37
N ALA A 11 0.61 33.88 10.66
CA ALA A 11 1.34 33.06 9.70
C ALA A 11 0.56 31.75 9.49
N ALA A 12 -0.31 31.73 8.48
CA ALA A 12 -0.94 30.51 7.99
C ALA A 12 0.14 29.64 7.31
N MET A 13 0.70 28.69 8.05
CA MET A 13 1.55 27.63 7.49
C MET A 13 0.69 26.67 6.66
N GLY A 14 0.44 27.01 5.40
CA GLY A 14 -0.07 26.10 4.39
C GLY A 14 1.04 25.15 3.92
N LEU A 15 1.29 24.06 4.66
CA LEU A 15 2.15 22.96 4.21
C LEU A 15 1.28 21.80 3.71
N ASN A 16 0.58 22.02 2.60
CA ASN A 16 -0.03 20.92 1.85
C ASN A 16 0.87 20.56 0.67
N GLY A 17 1.62 19.47 0.83
CA GLY A 17 1.70 18.49 -0.26
C GLY A 17 2.94 18.47 -1.14
N CYS A 18 4.14 18.36 -0.58
CA CYS A 18 5.14 17.45 -1.16
C CYS A 18 5.13 16.19 -0.29
N GLY A 19 4.60 15.09 -0.83
CA GLY A 19 4.36 13.85 -0.09
C GLY A 19 5.59 13.42 0.68
N ALA A 20 5.49 13.40 2.01
CA ALA A 20 6.61 13.05 2.86
C ALA A 20 7.10 11.63 2.51
N ALA A 21 8.42 11.45 2.52
CA ALA A 21 9.05 10.15 2.35
C ALA A 21 8.46 9.15 3.35
N ALA A 22 8.20 7.93 2.89
CA ALA A 22 7.67 6.89 3.77
C ALA A 22 8.69 6.54 4.87
N PRO A 23 8.24 6.19 6.10
CA PRO A 23 9.13 5.74 7.15
C PRO A 23 9.96 4.52 6.72
N LYS A 24 11.24 4.47 7.13
CA LYS A 24 12.15 3.36 6.80
C LYS A 24 11.55 1.97 7.08
N GLY A 25 10.88 1.80 8.23
CA GLY A 25 10.24 0.53 8.57
C GLY A 25 9.14 0.10 7.59
N ALA A 26 8.42 1.06 6.99
CA ALA A 26 7.42 0.75 5.97
C ALA A 26 8.10 0.27 4.67
N ILE A 27 9.18 0.93 4.27
CA ILE A 27 9.98 0.58 3.09
C ILE A 27 10.58 -0.83 3.25
N ASP A 28 11.18 -1.10 4.41
CA ASP A 28 11.80 -2.39 4.71
C ASP A 28 10.75 -3.52 4.80
N SER A 29 9.54 -3.26 5.31
CA SER A 29 8.43 -4.22 5.28
C SER A 29 7.91 -4.46 3.85
N ALA A 30 7.80 -3.42 3.04
CA ALA A 30 7.38 -3.54 1.64
C ALA A 30 8.39 -4.38 0.84
N ALA A 31 9.69 -4.12 0.97
CA ALA A 31 10.73 -4.91 0.30
C ALA A 31 10.68 -6.40 0.71
N ARG A 32 10.51 -6.70 2.01
CA ARG A 32 10.35 -8.08 2.49
C ARG A 32 9.10 -8.75 1.96
N LEU A 33 7.98 -8.03 1.86
CA LEU A 33 6.75 -8.55 1.28
C LEU A 33 6.95 -8.88 -0.21
N LEU A 34 7.55 -7.98 -0.99
CA LEU A 34 7.82 -8.22 -2.41
C LEU A 34 8.80 -9.38 -2.64
N ALA A 35 9.77 -9.57 -1.74
CA ALA A 35 10.64 -10.74 -1.75
C ALA A 35 9.85 -12.05 -1.50
N ALA A 36 8.92 -12.05 -0.54
CA ALA A 36 8.04 -13.19 -0.29
C ALA A 36 7.10 -13.48 -1.47
N VAL A 37 6.60 -12.44 -2.14
CA VAL A 37 5.81 -12.57 -3.38
C VAL A 37 6.62 -13.26 -4.48
N LEU A 38 7.84 -12.77 -4.76
CA LEU A 38 8.68 -13.31 -5.83
C LEU A 38 9.16 -14.74 -5.57
N SER A 39 9.41 -15.10 -4.31
CA SER A 39 9.81 -16.47 -3.92
C SER A 39 8.63 -17.43 -3.75
N GLY A 40 7.38 -16.93 -3.77
CA GLY A 40 6.19 -17.72 -3.46
C GLY A 40 6.11 -18.18 -2.00
N ASP A 41 6.92 -17.60 -1.10
CA ASP A 41 6.97 -17.98 0.31
C ASP A 41 5.73 -17.47 1.06
N LYS A 42 4.77 -18.38 1.24
CA LYS A 42 3.53 -18.11 1.96
C LYS A 42 3.78 -17.72 3.41
N GLN A 43 4.73 -18.35 4.10
CA GLN A 43 4.97 -18.07 5.51
C GLN A 43 5.58 -16.67 5.70
N ALA A 44 6.57 -16.32 4.88
CA ALA A 44 7.16 -14.98 4.88
C ALA A 44 6.14 -13.91 4.49
N PHE A 45 5.25 -14.20 3.54
CA PHE A 45 4.16 -13.31 3.16
C PHE A 45 3.22 -13.06 4.35
N GLU A 46 2.71 -14.12 5.00
CA GLU A 46 1.82 -14.01 6.16
C GLU A 46 2.46 -13.22 7.32
N ALA A 47 3.77 -13.34 7.52
CA ALA A 47 4.50 -12.58 8.53
C ALA A 47 4.43 -11.06 8.27
N GLN A 48 4.40 -10.64 6.99
CA GLN A 48 4.35 -9.23 6.60
C GLN A 48 2.92 -8.64 6.58
N ILE A 49 1.86 -9.45 6.64
CA ILE A 49 0.48 -8.95 6.50
C ILE A 49 -0.31 -8.98 7.81
N ASP A 50 -1.16 -7.99 8.00
CA ASP A 50 -2.26 -8.03 8.95
C ASP A 50 -3.47 -8.65 8.24
N ARG A 51 -3.55 -9.99 8.23
CA ARG A 51 -4.54 -10.72 7.44
C ARG A 51 -6.00 -10.27 7.67
N PRO A 52 -6.48 -10.09 8.91
CA PRO A 52 -7.82 -9.54 9.14
C PRO A 52 -8.04 -8.18 8.47
N ALA A 53 -7.07 -7.27 8.56
CA ALA A 53 -7.17 -5.94 7.96
C ALA A 53 -7.18 -6.01 6.43
N VAL A 54 -6.27 -6.79 5.83
CA VAL A 54 -6.20 -6.95 4.37
C VAL A 54 -7.47 -7.61 3.84
N ARG A 55 -8.01 -8.61 4.54
CA ARG A 55 -9.25 -9.28 4.15
C ARG A 55 -10.44 -8.33 4.14
N GLU A 56 -10.58 -7.52 5.18
CA GLU A 56 -11.64 -6.52 5.23
C GLU A 56 -11.49 -5.47 4.13
N ASP A 57 -10.25 -5.06 3.83
CA ASP A 57 -9.95 -4.11 2.76
C ASP A 57 -10.31 -4.65 1.37
N VAL A 58 -9.96 -5.90 1.07
CA VAL A 58 -10.30 -6.56 -0.19
C VAL A 58 -11.80 -6.81 -0.29
N ARG A 59 -12.45 -7.28 0.79
CA ARG A 59 -13.90 -7.49 0.84
C ARG A 59 -14.63 -6.21 0.48
N ARG A 60 -14.28 -5.09 1.12
CA ARG A 60 -14.87 -3.79 0.83
C ARG A 60 -14.74 -3.42 -0.65
N GLN A 61 -13.55 -3.54 -1.23
CA GLN A 61 -13.32 -3.22 -2.64
C GLN A 61 -14.15 -4.10 -3.59
N VAL A 62 -14.22 -5.41 -3.34
CA VAL A 62 -15.00 -6.35 -4.16
C VAL A 62 -16.49 -6.07 -4.05
N THR A 63 -17.00 -5.79 -2.85
CA THR A 63 -18.41 -5.42 -2.63
C THR A 63 -18.75 -4.12 -3.35
N GLU A 64 -17.90 -3.09 -3.26
CA GLU A 64 -18.13 -1.83 -3.97
C GLU A 64 -18.10 -2.01 -5.49
N LEU A 65 -17.21 -2.86 -6.00
CA LEU A 65 -17.19 -3.22 -7.42
C LEU A 65 -18.48 -3.93 -7.84
N ALA A 66 -18.94 -4.93 -7.08
CA ALA A 66 -20.15 -5.69 -7.37
C ALA A 66 -21.39 -4.78 -7.45
N LYS A 67 -21.53 -3.86 -6.49
CA LYS A 67 -22.58 -2.83 -6.49
C LYS A 67 -22.51 -1.94 -7.73
N ALA A 68 -21.31 -1.48 -8.08
CA ALA A 68 -21.11 -0.63 -9.26
C ALA A 68 -21.45 -1.35 -10.58
N THR A 69 -21.27 -2.67 -10.64
CA THR A 69 -21.59 -3.50 -11.82
C THR A 69 -23.00 -4.09 -11.83
N ALA A 70 -23.86 -3.76 -10.85
CA ALA A 70 -25.18 -4.37 -10.67
C ALA A 70 -25.17 -5.91 -10.59
N LEU A 71 -24.05 -6.47 -10.12
CA LEU A 71 -23.85 -7.92 -9.88
C LEU A 71 -23.93 -8.21 -8.38
N ASP A 72 -24.81 -7.51 -7.66
CA ASP A 72 -24.92 -7.71 -6.22
C ASP A 72 -25.42 -9.13 -5.93
N VAL A 73 -24.58 -9.91 -5.24
CA VAL A 73 -24.86 -11.31 -4.91
C VAL A 73 -25.25 -11.35 -3.44
N GLU A 74 -26.43 -11.89 -3.13
CA GLU A 74 -26.86 -12.13 -1.76
C GLU A 74 -25.78 -12.96 -1.02
N GLY A 75 -25.18 -12.37 0.02
CA GLY A 75 -24.12 -12.99 0.83
C GLY A 75 -22.70 -12.48 0.58
N GLY A 76 -22.46 -11.67 -0.45
CA GLY A 76 -21.15 -11.07 -0.72
C GLY A 76 -20.06 -12.06 -1.15
N PRO A 77 -18.79 -11.61 -1.28
CA PRO A 77 -17.69 -12.50 -1.69
C PRO A 77 -17.37 -13.53 -0.61
N SER A 78 -17.29 -14.81 -1.00
CA SER A 78 -16.94 -15.89 -0.07
C SER A 78 -15.55 -15.70 0.55
N GLU A 79 -15.39 -16.09 1.83
CA GLU A 79 -14.10 -16.03 2.53
C GLU A 79 -12.99 -16.78 1.80
N PHE A 80 -13.33 -17.90 1.17
CA PHE A 80 -12.41 -18.71 0.39
C PHE A 80 -11.89 -17.99 -0.86
N ALA A 81 -12.75 -17.23 -1.54
CA ALA A 81 -12.35 -16.40 -2.67
C ALA A 81 -11.44 -15.26 -2.21
N LEU A 82 -11.81 -14.57 -1.12
CA LEU A 82 -10.99 -13.50 -0.53
C LEU A 82 -9.61 -14.02 -0.12
N ASP A 83 -9.53 -15.19 0.49
CA ASP A 83 -8.24 -15.76 0.90
C ASP A 83 -7.34 -16.11 -0.29
N ARG A 84 -7.90 -16.51 -1.43
CA ARG A 84 -7.12 -16.71 -2.67
C ARG A 84 -6.58 -15.39 -3.24
N MET A 85 -7.39 -14.34 -3.18
CA MET A 85 -6.98 -13.00 -3.60
C MET A 85 -5.86 -12.44 -2.73
N ILE A 86 -5.70 -12.94 -1.50
CA ILE A 86 -4.66 -12.52 -0.56
C ILE A 86 -3.63 -13.63 -0.46
N SER A 87 -2.80 -13.75 -1.48
CA SER A 87 -1.72 -14.73 -1.56
C SER A 87 -0.50 -14.14 -2.27
N PRO A 88 0.69 -14.72 -2.11
CA PRO A 88 1.87 -14.32 -2.88
C PRO A 88 1.58 -14.27 -4.39
N ALA A 89 0.91 -15.30 -4.92
CA ALA A 89 0.60 -15.43 -6.34
C ALA A 89 -0.41 -14.40 -6.88
N ALA A 90 -1.14 -13.72 -6.01
CA ALA A 90 -2.08 -12.68 -6.42
C ALA A 90 -1.37 -11.36 -6.76
N VAL A 91 -0.19 -11.11 -6.17
CA VAL A 91 0.59 -9.89 -6.37
C VAL A 91 1.62 -10.12 -7.47
N ARG A 92 1.66 -9.22 -8.44
CA ARG A 92 2.68 -9.26 -9.50
C ARG A 92 3.74 -8.22 -9.23
N VAL A 93 5.00 -8.61 -9.35
CA VAL A 93 6.14 -7.69 -9.27
C VAL A 93 6.90 -7.76 -10.58
N VAL A 94 6.95 -6.64 -11.29
CA VAL A 94 7.43 -6.57 -12.67
C VAL A 94 8.40 -5.42 -12.86
N ASP A 95 9.22 -5.50 -13.89
CA ASP A 95 10.04 -4.40 -14.36
C ASP A 95 9.24 -3.40 -15.20
N ARG A 96 9.91 -2.37 -15.76
CA ARG A 96 9.26 -1.36 -16.61
C ARG A 96 8.67 -1.92 -17.91
N SER A 97 9.14 -3.06 -18.39
CA SER A 97 8.61 -3.73 -19.59
C SER A 97 7.40 -4.62 -19.29
N GLY A 98 7.08 -4.83 -18.01
CA GLY A 98 6.02 -5.73 -17.56
C GLY A 98 6.50 -7.18 -17.39
N ALA A 99 7.80 -7.45 -17.55
CA ALA A 99 8.37 -8.77 -17.29
C ALA A 99 8.50 -9.02 -15.79
N THR A 100 8.24 -10.25 -15.35
CA THR A 100 8.40 -10.64 -13.94
C THR A 100 9.85 -10.47 -13.52
N LEU A 101 10.07 -9.81 -12.37
CA LEU A 101 11.42 -9.68 -11.81
C LEU A 101 11.98 -11.05 -11.44
N THR A 102 13.28 -11.24 -11.70
CA THR A 102 14.02 -12.45 -11.32
C THR A 102 14.71 -12.33 -9.96
N ALA A 103 14.82 -11.10 -9.44
CA ALA A 103 15.43 -10.81 -8.14
C ALA A 103 14.52 -9.94 -7.29
N ALA A 104 14.58 -10.14 -5.97
CA ALA A 104 13.80 -9.35 -5.03
C ALA A 104 14.25 -7.87 -5.02
N PRO A 105 13.33 -6.91 -5.11
CA PRO A 105 13.70 -5.50 -5.12
C PRO A 105 14.24 -5.07 -3.76
N SER A 106 15.36 -4.36 -3.78
CA SER A 106 16.00 -3.82 -2.59
C SER A 106 15.17 -2.68 -1.96
N PRO A 107 15.33 -2.38 -0.67
CA PRO A 107 14.70 -1.20 -0.05
C PRO A 107 14.99 0.11 -0.79
N LYS A 108 16.15 0.23 -1.46
CA LYS A 108 16.51 1.41 -2.27
C LYS A 108 15.63 1.53 -3.52
N GLN A 109 15.31 0.41 -4.17
CA GLN A 109 14.41 0.35 -5.33
C GLN A 109 12.94 0.56 -4.91
N VAL A 110 12.56 0.14 -3.70
CA VAL A 110 11.19 0.29 -3.18
C VAL A 110 10.92 1.70 -2.64
N ALA A 111 11.91 2.35 -2.03
CA ALA A 111 11.78 3.69 -1.45
C ALA A 111 11.10 4.75 -2.36
N PRO A 112 11.46 4.91 -3.66
CA PRO A 112 10.81 5.90 -4.54
C PRO A 112 9.35 5.57 -4.87
N LEU A 113 8.92 4.33 -4.65
CA LEU A 113 7.54 3.89 -4.83
C LEU A 113 6.69 4.10 -3.57
N MET A 114 7.30 4.49 -2.46
CA MET A 114 6.64 4.59 -1.16
C MET A 114 6.33 6.05 -0.81
N ARG A 115 5.09 6.31 -0.41
CA ARG A 115 4.61 7.62 0.04
C ARG A 115 3.95 7.53 1.41
N LYS A 116 4.24 8.47 2.31
CA LYS A 116 3.49 8.60 3.56
C LYS A 116 2.07 9.13 3.26
N VAL A 117 1.04 8.44 3.76
CA VAL A 117 -0.38 8.80 3.54
C VAL A 117 -1.13 9.08 4.84
N GLY A 118 -0.44 9.01 5.98
CA GLY A 118 -0.97 9.32 7.31
C GLY A 118 0.14 9.25 8.35
N GLY A 119 -0.18 9.53 9.62
CA GLY A 119 0.80 9.49 10.72
C GLY A 119 1.49 8.13 10.86
N ASP A 120 0.72 7.06 10.70
CA ASP A 120 1.09 5.65 10.87
C ASP A 120 0.85 4.81 9.61
N ARG A 121 0.63 5.43 8.45
CA ARG A 121 0.34 4.73 7.18
C ARG A 121 1.26 5.15 6.04
N ALA A 122 1.62 4.17 5.21
CA ALA A 122 2.40 4.35 4.02
C ALA A 122 1.78 3.57 2.85
N CYS A 123 1.92 4.13 1.66
CA CYS A 123 1.36 3.62 0.43
C CYS A 123 2.51 3.24 -0.50
N LEU A 124 2.50 2.00 -0.98
CA LEU A 124 3.27 1.58 -2.13
C LEU A 124 2.41 1.82 -3.37
N LYS A 125 2.82 2.78 -4.18
CA LYS A 125 2.19 3.03 -5.48
C LYS A 125 2.76 2.10 -6.52
N ASP A 126 2.00 1.95 -7.60
CA ASP A 126 2.57 1.46 -8.84
C ASP A 126 3.49 2.55 -9.45
N ALA A 127 4.56 2.19 -10.15
CA ALA A 127 5.45 3.19 -10.76
C ALA A 127 4.73 4.05 -11.82
N GLY A 128 3.72 3.48 -12.49
CA GLY A 128 2.91 4.15 -13.52
C GLY A 128 1.63 4.81 -13.02
N SER A 129 1.26 4.65 -11.75
CA SER A 129 0.00 5.20 -11.20
C SER A 129 0.24 5.97 -9.89
N GLN A 130 -0.67 6.90 -9.58
CA GLN A 130 -0.70 7.57 -8.27
C GLN A 130 -1.48 6.77 -7.21
N ASP A 131 -2.12 5.69 -7.63
CA ASP A 131 -2.97 4.85 -6.80
C ASP A 131 -2.13 3.90 -5.94
N CYS A 132 -2.57 3.73 -4.70
CA CYS A 132 -1.98 2.75 -3.80
C CYS A 132 -2.32 1.34 -4.27
N VAL A 133 -1.28 0.54 -4.52
CA VAL A 133 -1.43 -0.89 -4.76
C VAL A 133 -1.44 -1.61 -3.42
N LEU A 134 -0.48 -1.29 -2.56
CA LEU A 134 -0.34 -1.86 -1.23
C LEU A 134 -0.30 -0.76 -0.17
N THR A 135 -0.99 -0.95 0.93
CA THR A 135 -1.02 -0.01 2.05
C THR A 135 -0.48 -0.67 3.30
N PHE A 136 0.53 -0.05 3.91
CA PHE A 136 1.16 -0.48 5.14
C PHE A 136 0.73 0.42 6.29
N ALA A 137 0.58 -0.15 7.48
CA ALA A 137 0.45 0.63 8.69
C ALA A 137 1.40 0.15 9.78
N LYS A 138 1.82 1.07 10.63
CA LYS A 138 2.57 0.75 11.84
C LYS A 138 1.65 0.01 12.80
N ARG A 139 1.94 -1.26 13.04
CA ARG A 139 1.44 -2.00 14.20
C ARG A 139 2.48 -1.90 15.31
N LYS A 140 2.13 -2.37 16.52
CA LYS A 140 2.91 -2.27 17.76
C LYS A 140 4.43 -2.13 17.50
N ASP A 141 5.04 -3.19 16.95
CA ASP A 141 6.50 -3.26 16.80
C ASP A 141 6.99 -3.31 15.34
N HIS A 142 6.09 -3.47 14.36
CA HIS A 142 6.47 -3.55 12.95
C HIS A 142 5.39 -3.04 12.01
N TRP A 143 5.81 -2.65 10.81
CA TRP A 143 4.90 -2.28 9.72
C TRP A 143 4.33 -3.54 9.07
N ARG A 144 3.01 -3.58 8.89
CA ARG A 144 2.31 -4.68 8.22
C ARG A 144 1.51 -4.15 7.05
N LEU A 145 1.33 -4.99 6.03
CA LEU A 145 0.32 -4.77 5.01
C LEU A 145 -1.06 -4.79 5.65
N VAL A 146 -1.85 -3.76 5.44
CA VAL A 146 -3.21 -3.61 5.99
C VAL A 146 -4.26 -3.32 4.92
N GLY A 147 -3.82 -3.09 3.69
CA GLY A 147 -4.70 -2.91 2.55
C GLY A 147 -3.97 -3.29 1.27
N MET A 148 -4.73 -3.79 0.30
CA MET A 148 -4.21 -4.34 -0.94
C MET A 148 -5.28 -4.15 -2.00
N ARG A 149 -4.88 -3.68 -3.18
CA ARG A 149 -5.78 -3.59 -4.33
C ARG A 149 -6.35 -4.98 -4.63
N ALA A 150 -7.67 -5.07 -4.70
CA ALA A 150 -8.35 -6.34 -4.91
C ALA A 150 -8.12 -6.91 -6.32
N MET A 151 -8.06 -6.04 -7.33
CA MET A 151 -7.94 -6.40 -8.74
C MET A 151 -6.56 -6.05 -9.27
N ASP A 152 -5.87 -7.03 -9.88
CA ASP A 152 -4.55 -6.89 -10.49
C ASP A 152 -3.56 -6.05 -9.66
N PRO A 153 -3.18 -6.50 -8.44
CA PRO A 153 -2.20 -5.80 -7.63
C PRO A 153 -0.80 -5.99 -8.23
N THR A 154 -0.49 -5.19 -9.24
CA THR A 154 0.79 -5.14 -9.93
C THR A 154 1.65 -4.00 -9.38
N VAL A 155 2.91 -4.29 -9.06
CA VAL A 155 3.92 -3.32 -8.64
C VAL A 155 5.03 -3.30 -9.68
N HIS A 156 5.16 -2.20 -10.42
CA HIS A 156 6.32 -1.95 -11.26
C HIS A 156 7.47 -1.42 -10.43
N VAL A 157 8.63 -2.08 -10.52
CA VAL A 157 9.87 -1.62 -9.90
C VAL A 157 10.83 -1.19 -11.01
N ALA A 158 11.56 -0.10 -10.78
CA ALA A 158 12.67 0.24 -11.65
C ALA A 158 13.71 -0.90 -11.58
N GLY A 159 13.94 -1.57 -12.71
CA GLY A 159 15.08 -2.48 -12.86
C GLY A 159 16.39 -1.74 -12.60
N ASP A 160 17.40 -2.50 -12.21
CA ASP A 160 18.77 -2.01 -12.02
C ASP A 160 19.37 -1.43 -13.31
#